data_AF-A0A919YVN2-F1
#
_entry.id   AF-A0A919YVN2-F1
#
_cell.length_a   1.000
_cell.length_b   1.000
_cell.length_c   1.000
_cell.angle_alpha   90.00
_cell.angle_beta   90.00
_cell.angle_gamma   90.00
#
_symmetry.space_group_name_H-M   'P 1'
#
loop_
_entity.id
_entity.type
_entity.pdbx_description
1 polymer ?
#
loop_
_entity_poly.entity_id
_entity_poly.type
_entity_poly.pdbx_seq_one_letter_code
_entity_poly.pdbx_strand_id
1 'polypeptide(L)' 'MQRWWFKIRITIRAVLFPLICVQFIRTLLLPNPLDVFFLFAFFLLYLGFLFDMY' A
#
# COMPACT_ATOMS: atom_id res chain seq x y z
N MET A 1 8.55 23.94 1.25
CA MET A 1 7.85 22.75 1.83
C MET A 1 7.41 21.69 0.81
N GLN A 2 6.97 22.00 -0.42
CA GLN A 2 6.32 21.01 -1.32
C GLN A 2 7.22 19.89 -1.87
N ARG A 3 8.52 20.13 -2.06
CA ARG A 3 9.46 19.15 -2.65
C ARG A 3 9.67 17.91 -1.78
N TRP A 4 9.59 18.07 -0.46
CA TRP A 4 9.76 16.97 0.50
C TRP A 4 8.52 16.07 0.57
N TRP A 5 7.33 16.66 0.52
CA TRP A 5 6.06 15.93 0.46
C TRP A 5 5.93 15.05 -0.78
N PHE A 6 6.37 15.56 -1.94
CA PHE A 6 6.38 14.79 -3.18
C PHE A 6 7.35 13.60 -3.12
N LYS A 7 8.55 13.80 -2.57
CA LYS A 7 9.51 12.71 -2.37
C LYS A 7 8.97 11.63 -1.44
N ILE A 8 8.37 12.04 -0.31
CA ILE A 8 7.76 11.11 0.65
C ILE A 8 6.64 10.29 -0.03
N ARG A 9 5.75 10.93 -0.80
CA ARG A 9 4.69 10.21 -1.52
C ARG A 9 5.24 9.21 -2.54
N ILE A 10 6.28 9.56 -3.29
CA ILE A 10 6.91 8.66 -4.25
C ILE A 10 7.59 7.48 -3.55
N THR A 11 8.35 7.73 -2.49
CA THR A 11 9.01 6.68 -1.70
C THR A 11 7.98 5.76 -1.06
N ILE A 12 6.90 6.30 -0.50
CA ILE A 12 5.81 5.53 0.09
C ILE A 12 5.14 4.66 -0.97
N ARG A 13 4.82 5.18 -2.16
CA ARG A 13 4.25 4.39 -3.26
C ARG A 13 5.20 3.27 -3.71
N ALA A 14 6.49 3.57 -3.83
CA ALA A 14 7.52 2.62 -4.25
C ALA A 14 7.76 1.49 -3.24
N VAL A 15 7.50 1.73 -1.95
CA VAL A 15 7.65 0.72 -0.88
C VAL A 15 6.33 0.00 -0.59
N LEU A 16 5.19 0.71 -0.57
CA LEU A 16 3.88 0.12 -0.31
C LEU A 16 3.48 -0.88 -1.39
N PHE A 17 3.73 -0.57 -2.66
CA PHE A 17 3.33 -1.45 -3.76
C PHE A 17 3.96 -2.87 -3.66
N PRO A 18 5.30 -3.03 -3.57
CA PRO A 18 5.90 -4.35 -3.42
C PRO A 18 5.49 -5.02 -2.10
N LEU A 19 5.25 -4.25 -1.04
CA LEU A 19 4.81 -4.79 0.25
C LEU A 19 3.40 -5.39 0.14
N ILE A 20 2.47 -4.71 -0.52
CA ILE A 20 1.13 -5.22 -0.84
C ILE A 20 1.23 -6.47 -1.72
N CYS A 21 2.10 -6.48 -2.73
CA CYS A 21 2.29 -7.66 -3.60
C CYS A 21 2.80 -8.88 -2.83
N VAL A 22 3.78 -8.71 -1.95
CA VAL A 22 4.29 -9.82 -1.11
C VAL A 22 3.21 -10.32 -0.17
N GLN A 23 2.49 -9.40 0.46
CA GLN A 23 1.39 -9.72 1.37
C GLN A 23 0.24 -10.42 0.64
N PHE A 24 -0.01 -10.07 -0.63
CA PHE A 24 -1.02 -10.71 -1.48
C PHE A 24 -0.64 -12.15 -1.78
N ILE A 25 0.61 -12.38 -2.20
CA ILE A 25 1.13 -13.73 -2.46
C ILE A 25 1.06 -14.59 -1.20
N ARG A 26 1.45 -14.04 -0.03
CA ARG A 26 1.34 -14.72 1.26
C ARG A 26 -0.10 -15.11 1.58
N THR A 27 -1.03 -14.17 1.41
CA THR A 27 -2.46 -14.37 1.70
C THR A 27 -3.09 -15.41 0.76
N LEU A 28 -2.59 -15.52 -0.47
CA LEU A 28 -3.02 -16.50 -1.46
C LEU A 28 -2.52 -17.92 -1.15
N LEU A 29 -1.32 -18.04 -0.56
CA LEU A 29 -0.74 -19.31 -0.10
C LEU A 29 -1.29 -19.79 1.24
N LEU A 30 -1.45 -18.87 2.20
CA LEU A 30 -1.90 -19.12 3.57
C LEU A 30 -2.93 -18.04 3.95
N PRO A 31 -4.21 -18.24 3.59
CA PRO A 31 -5.24 -17.26 3.84
C PRO A 31 -5.52 -17.13 5.33
N ASN A 32 -5.27 -15.95 5.87
CA ASN A 32 -5.67 -15.53 7.20
C ASN A 32 -6.63 -14.34 7.06
N PRO A 33 -7.82 -14.37 7.67
CA PRO A 33 -8.78 -13.26 7.57
C PRO A 33 -8.20 -11.92 8.04
N LEU A 34 -7.26 -11.91 8.99
CA LEU A 34 -6.57 -10.68 9.40
C LEU A 34 -5.63 -10.16 8.31
N ASP A 35 -4.86 -11.03 7.66
CA ASP A 35 -3.97 -10.65 6.56
C ASP A 35 -4.77 -10.07 5.37
N VAL A 36 -5.94 -10.65 5.05
CA VAL A 36 -6.86 -10.13 4.02
C VAL A 36 -7.35 -8.73 4.38
N PHE A 37 -7.74 -8.50 5.63
CA PHE A 37 -8.22 -7.19 6.09
C PHE A 37 -7.12 -6.11 6.01
N PHE A 38 -5.91 -6.42 6.46
CA PHE A 38 -4.77 -5.51 6.35
C PHE A 38 -4.43 -5.22 4.89
N LEU A 39 -4.43 -6.24 4.04
CA LEU A 39 -4.16 -6.09 2.62
C LEU A 39 -5.17 -5.15 1.94
N PHE A 40 -6.45 -5.28 2.29
CA PHE A 40 -7.51 -4.40 1.80
C PHE A 40 -7.33 -2.95 2.28
N ALA A 41 -6.99 -2.74 3.55
CA ALA A 41 -6.71 -1.41 4.09
C ALA A 41 -5.49 -0.75 3.45
N PHE A 42 -4.40 -1.49 3.26
CA PHE A 42 -3.20 -1.00 2.56
C PHE A 42 -3.49 -0.68 1.09
N PHE A 43 -4.32 -1.48 0.43
CA PHE A 43 -4.76 -1.21 -0.94
C PHE A 43 -5.59 0.07 -1.04
N LEU A 44 -6.52 0.31 -0.11
CA LEU A 44 -7.29 1.56 -0.04
C LEU A 44 -6.41 2.78 0.21
N LEU A 45 -5.43 2.68 1.12
CA LEU A 45 -4.44 3.74 1.33
C LEU A 45 -3.63 4.01 0.07
N TYR A 46 -3.17 2.96 -0.61
CA TYR A 46 -2.46 3.10 -1.88
C TYR A 46 -3.33 3.80 -2.94
N LEU A 47 -4.61 3.44 -3.06
CA LEU A 47 -5.56 4.11 -3.96
C LEU A 47 -5.76 5.58 -3.58
N GLY A 48 -5.96 5.89 -2.30
CA GLY A 48 -6.11 7.26 -1.80
C GLY A 48 -4.88 8.11 -2.14
N PHE A 49 -3.69 7.55 -1.95
CA PHE A 49 -2.46 8.19 -2.40
C PHE A 49 -2.39 8.32 -3.92
N LEU A 50 -2.78 7.30 -4.69
CA LEU A 50 -2.70 7.30 -6.16
C LEU A 50 -3.61 8.36 -6.79
N PHE A 51 -4.84 8.49 -6.29
CA PHE A 51 -5.84 9.45 -6.75
C PHE A 51 -5.61 10.89 -6.27
N ASP A 52 -4.51 11.16 -5.55
CA ASP A 52 -4.18 12.48 -5.00
C ASP A 52 -5.30 13.04 -4.09
N MET A 53 -6.11 12.13 -3.52
CA MET A 53 -7.20 12.47 -2.60
C MET A 53 -6.66 12.78 -1.18
N TYR A 54 -5.37 12.55 -0.93
CA TYR A 54 -4.64 12.80 0.32
C TYR A 54 -3.18 13.25 0.09
#